data_AF-A0A7Y5J1F2-F1
#
_entry.id   AF-A0A7Y5J1F2-F1
#
_cell.length_a   1.000
_cell.length_b   1.000
_cell.length_c   1.000
_cell.angle_alpha   90.00
_cell.angle_beta   90.00
_cell.angle_gamma   90.00
#
_symmetry.space_group_name_H-M   'P 1'
#
loop_
_entity.id
_entity.type
_entity.pdbx_description
1 polymer ?
#
loop_
_entity_poly.entity_id
_entity_poly.type
_entity_poly.pdbx_seq_one_letter_code
_entity_poly.pdbx_strand_id
1 'polypeptide(L)'
;FVPFMECYHGVVSLNHYFEGSLDVYGVSTNFTGGKGYIEKDWGRSFPACWIWTQCNHFDGDIPICSMASVAKIPWLGRSFIGFIVGFLYGERLYRFATYTGAQMKASVSDNTVHLAFKNKAGQRLEITAHQAEGSDLRSPLSGNMTGKVNESMKALQEVALYDGNNLVYSGTGRNAGLELAGPVELLLSEHWRR
;
A
#
# COMPACT_ATOMS: atom_id res chain seq x y z
N PHE A 1 -5.95 -18.61 4.66
CA PHE A 1 -7.24 -18.06 5.11
C PHE A 1 -7.38 -18.36 6.59
N VAL A 2 -7.55 -17.34 7.43
CA VAL A 2 -7.84 -17.51 8.87
C VAL A 2 -9.27 -17.05 9.09
N PRO A 3 -10.19 -17.90 9.56
CA PRO A 3 -11.59 -17.49 9.77
C PRO A 3 -11.70 -16.41 10.86
N PHE A 4 -12.69 -15.53 10.74
CA PHE A 4 -13.03 -14.47 11.71
C PHE A 4 -12.03 -13.32 11.85
N MET A 5 -11.17 -13.09 10.85
CA MET A 5 -10.41 -11.84 10.80
C MET A 5 -11.35 -10.67 10.56
N GLU A 6 -11.05 -9.53 11.19
CA GLU A 6 -11.85 -8.32 11.02
C GLU A 6 -11.81 -7.83 9.58
N CYS A 7 -10.63 -7.87 8.96
CA CYS A 7 -10.41 -7.50 7.58
C CYS A 7 -9.53 -8.54 6.89
N TYR A 8 -9.91 -8.89 5.67
CA TYR A 8 -9.15 -9.65 4.70
C TYR A 8 -8.79 -8.74 3.55
N HIS A 9 -7.56 -8.90 3.07
CA HIS A 9 -7.02 -8.08 2.00
C HIS A 9 -6.61 -8.98 0.83
N GLY A 10 -6.98 -8.61 -0.39
CA GLY A 10 -6.70 -9.39 -1.59
C GLY A 10 -6.44 -8.54 -2.82
N VAL A 11 -5.21 -8.60 -3.33
CA VAL A 11 -4.83 -7.95 -4.59
C VAL A 11 -5.30 -8.79 -5.78
N VAL A 12 -6.12 -8.21 -6.65
CA VAL A 12 -6.67 -8.86 -7.85
C VAL A 12 -5.79 -8.55 -9.07
N SER A 13 -5.36 -7.31 -9.21
CA SER A 13 -4.51 -6.87 -10.32
C SER A 13 -3.50 -5.84 -9.84
N LEU A 14 -2.22 -6.13 -10.05
CA LEU A 14 -1.12 -5.22 -9.70
C LEU A 14 -0.89 -4.17 -10.78
N ASN A 15 -1.03 -4.52 -12.05
CA ASN A 15 -0.86 -3.60 -13.16
C ASN A 15 -1.66 -4.12 -14.36
N HIS A 16 -2.58 -3.32 -14.85
CA HIS A 16 -3.32 -3.57 -16.09
C HIS A 16 -3.50 -2.26 -16.84
N TYR A 17 -3.84 -2.36 -18.12
CA TYR A 17 -4.20 -1.22 -18.94
C TYR A 17 -5.70 -1.22 -19.17
N PHE A 18 -6.32 -0.05 -19.16
CA PHE A 18 -7.74 0.11 -19.49
C PHE A 18 -7.95 0.89 -20.78
N GLU A 19 -9.09 0.64 -21.43
CA GLU A 19 -9.58 1.35 -22.60
C GLU A 19 -10.98 1.91 -22.34
N GLY A 20 -11.27 3.07 -22.92
CA GLY A 20 -12.57 3.72 -22.81
C GLY A 20 -12.52 5.18 -22.37
N SER A 21 -13.69 5.74 -22.13
CA SER A 21 -13.88 7.13 -21.72
C SER A 21 -14.93 7.24 -20.62
N LEU A 22 -14.84 8.30 -19.82
CA LEU A 22 -15.84 8.63 -18.81
C LEU A 22 -16.27 10.09 -18.99
N ASP A 23 -17.58 10.33 -18.97
CA ASP A 23 -18.16 11.66 -18.89
C ASP A 23 -18.18 12.13 -17.44
N VAL A 24 -17.30 13.09 -17.12
CA VAL A 24 -17.20 13.67 -15.78
C VAL A 24 -17.70 15.11 -15.86
N TYR A 25 -18.86 15.37 -15.24
CA TYR A 25 -19.51 16.69 -15.24
C TYR A 25 -19.72 17.28 -16.65
N GLY A 26 -20.07 16.43 -17.62
CA GLY A 26 -20.30 16.84 -19.01
C GLY A 26 -19.02 16.97 -19.85
N VAL A 27 -17.85 16.61 -19.30
CA VAL A 27 -16.59 16.55 -20.04
C VAL A 27 -16.22 15.09 -20.30
N SER A 28 -16.32 14.65 -21.55
CA SER A 28 -15.85 13.34 -21.99
C SER A 28 -14.33 13.28 -21.91
N THR A 29 -13.80 12.44 -21.03
CA THR A 29 -12.37 12.24 -20.81
C THR A 29 -11.98 10.84 -21.29
N ASN A 30 -11.01 10.75 -22.21
CA ASN A 30 -10.48 9.47 -22.69
C ASN A 30 -9.42 8.94 -21.71
N PHE A 31 -9.59 7.69 -21.30
CA PHE A 31 -8.76 6.98 -20.34
C PHE A 31 -7.92 5.87 -20.98
N THR A 32 -8.03 5.68 -22.30
CA THR A 32 -7.36 4.60 -23.02
C THR A 32 -5.85 4.63 -22.87
N GLY A 33 -5.27 3.50 -22.49
CA GLY A 33 -3.84 3.34 -22.22
C GLY A 33 -3.44 3.70 -20.79
N GLY A 34 -4.37 4.10 -19.93
CA GLY A 34 -4.11 4.33 -18.51
C GLY A 34 -3.79 3.03 -17.76
N LYS A 35 -3.11 3.16 -16.62
CA LYS A 35 -2.69 2.05 -15.77
C LYS A 35 -3.61 1.91 -14.56
N GLY A 36 -3.96 0.68 -14.20
CA GLY A 36 -4.82 0.40 -13.06
C GLY A 36 -4.26 -0.62 -12.07
N TYR A 37 -4.82 -0.56 -10.87
CA TYR A 37 -4.64 -1.49 -9.76
C TYR A 37 -6.03 -1.88 -9.21
N ILE A 38 -6.19 -3.13 -8.78
CA ILE A 38 -7.46 -3.61 -8.19
C ILE A 38 -7.14 -4.43 -6.95
N GLU A 39 -7.78 -4.06 -5.84
CA GLU A 39 -7.80 -4.82 -4.60
C GLU A 39 -9.22 -5.05 -4.09
N LYS A 40 -9.31 -5.92 -3.10
CA LYS A 40 -10.53 -6.25 -2.38
C LYS A 40 -10.22 -6.25 -0.89
N ASP A 41 -11.06 -5.53 -0.16
CA ASP A 41 -11.15 -5.62 1.28
C ASP A 41 -12.52 -6.14 1.69
N TRP A 42 -12.53 -7.13 2.59
CA TRP A 42 -13.79 -7.68 3.09
C TRP A 42 -13.62 -8.19 4.53
N GLY A 43 -14.74 -8.35 5.24
CA GLY A 43 -14.73 -8.79 6.63
C GLY A 43 -15.79 -8.06 7.45
N ARG A 44 -15.56 -7.95 8.75
CA ARG A 44 -16.46 -7.29 9.70
C ARG A 44 -16.16 -5.79 9.86
N SER A 45 -14.89 -5.40 9.87
CA SER A 45 -14.42 -4.04 10.14
C SER A 45 -13.02 -3.83 9.59
N PHE A 46 -12.65 -2.58 9.27
CA PHE A 46 -11.25 -2.25 9.06
C PHE A 46 -10.44 -2.32 10.38
N PRO A 47 -9.11 -2.53 10.29
CA PRO A 47 -8.23 -2.54 11.45
C PRO A 47 -8.29 -1.23 12.25
N ALA A 48 -7.90 -1.26 13.52
CA ALA A 48 -7.91 -0.06 14.37
C ALA A 48 -6.99 1.06 13.87
N CYS A 49 -5.89 0.70 13.20
CA CYS A 49 -5.05 1.62 12.46
C CYS A 49 -4.31 0.92 11.32
N TRP A 50 -4.02 1.68 10.26
CA TRP A 50 -3.25 1.23 9.11
C TRP A 50 -2.51 2.36 8.41
N ILE A 51 -1.46 1.97 7.69
CA ILE A 51 -0.79 2.75 6.66
C ILE A 51 -0.95 1.95 5.36
N TRP A 52 -1.54 2.55 4.34
CA TRP A 52 -1.65 1.95 3.00
C TRP A 52 -1.07 2.91 1.97
N THR A 53 -0.33 2.39 0.99
CA THR A 53 0.13 3.17 -0.15
C THR A 53 0.23 2.31 -1.40
N GLN A 54 -0.08 2.91 -2.56
CA GLN A 54 -0.13 2.24 -3.83
C GLN A 54 0.28 3.18 -4.98
N CYS A 55 1.07 2.70 -5.94
CA CYS A 55 1.36 3.44 -7.17
C CYS A 55 1.70 2.53 -8.36
N ASN A 56 1.24 2.91 -9.56
CA ASN A 56 1.66 2.33 -10.85
C ASN A 56 2.41 3.31 -11.77
N HIS A 57 2.41 4.61 -11.44
CA HIS A 57 2.84 5.67 -12.33
C HIS A 57 4.30 6.06 -12.08
N PHE A 58 5.18 5.06 -12.18
CA PHE A 58 6.61 5.24 -12.25
C PHE A 58 7.05 5.51 -13.70
N ASP A 59 8.16 6.22 -13.85
CA ASP A 59 8.78 6.45 -15.16
C ASP A 59 9.37 5.15 -15.72
N GLY A 60 9.29 4.99 -17.05
CA GLY A 60 9.81 3.84 -17.79
C GLY A 60 8.74 3.02 -18.51
N ASP A 61 9.22 2.12 -19.39
CA ASP A 61 8.37 1.38 -20.34
C ASP A 61 7.95 -0.01 -19.86
N ILE A 62 8.50 -0.46 -18.72
CA ILE A 62 8.15 -1.75 -18.13
C ILE A 62 7.09 -1.60 -17.02
N PRO A 63 6.26 -2.62 -16.76
CA PRO A 63 5.31 -2.58 -15.65
C PRO A 63 6.00 -2.40 -14.30
N ILE A 64 5.54 -1.41 -13.52
CA ILE A 64 5.98 -1.18 -12.15
C ILE A 64 4.74 -0.93 -11.30
N CYS A 65 4.62 -1.65 -10.19
CA CYS A 65 3.59 -1.41 -9.18
C CYS A 65 4.21 -1.54 -7.81
N SER A 66 4.01 -0.54 -6.95
CA SER A 66 4.32 -0.61 -5.54
C SER A 66 3.02 -0.62 -4.76
N MET A 67 2.83 -1.60 -3.89
CA MET A 67 1.72 -1.64 -2.96
C MET A 67 2.24 -2.09 -1.59
N ALA A 68 1.91 -1.34 -0.56
CA ALA A 68 2.23 -1.67 0.82
C ALA A 68 1.04 -1.38 1.73
N SER A 69 0.65 -2.38 2.52
CA SER A 69 -0.32 -2.23 3.60
C SER A 69 0.29 -2.72 4.91
N VAL A 70 0.25 -1.88 5.94
CA VAL A 70 0.69 -2.18 7.31
C VAL A 70 -0.47 -1.86 8.25
N ALA A 71 -0.90 -2.81 9.08
CA ALA A 71 -2.06 -2.63 9.93
C ALA A 71 -1.93 -3.36 11.28
N LYS A 72 -2.61 -2.83 12.30
CA LYS A 72 -2.76 -3.48 13.60
C LYS A 72 -3.95 -4.45 13.56
N ILE A 73 -3.66 -5.74 13.48
CA ILE A 73 -4.65 -6.81 13.31
C ILE A 73 -5.00 -7.44 14.66
N PRO A 74 -6.29 -7.51 15.05
CA PRO A 74 -6.71 -8.25 16.24
C PRO A 74 -6.53 -9.75 16.09
N TRP A 75 -6.11 -10.40 17.17
CA TRP A 75 -5.82 -11.83 17.22
C TRP A 75 -6.11 -12.41 18.60
N LEU A 76 -7.25 -13.09 18.74
CA LEU A 76 -7.64 -13.88 19.92
C LEU A 76 -7.37 -13.17 21.27
N GLY A 77 -7.92 -11.97 21.44
CA GLY A 77 -7.75 -11.16 22.66
C GLY A 77 -6.44 -10.36 22.75
N ARG A 78 -5.56 -10.49 21.74
CA ARG A 78 -4.37 -9.65 21.54
C ARG A 78 -4.45 -8.95 20.18
N SER A 79 -3.36 -8.31 19.78
CA SER A 79 -3.16 -7.78 18.44
C SER A 79 -1.72 -7.98 18.00
N PHE A 80 -1.49 -8.07 16.70
CA PHE A 80 -0.16 -8.00 16.10
C PHE A 80 -0.16 -6.97 14.98
N ILE A 81 1.02 -6.62 14.47
CA ILE A 81 1.12 -5.76 13.29
C ILE A 81 1.40 -6.66 12.11
N GLY A 82 0.43 -6.68 11.20
CA GLY A 82 0.49 -7.41 9.95
C GLY A 82 0.85 -6.48 8.81
N PHE A 83 1.53 -7.01 7.81
CA PHE A 83 1.75 -6.30 6.56
C PHE A 83 1.73 -7.23 5.35
N ILE A 84 1.28 -6.69 4.23
CA ILE A 84 1.28 -7.31 2.91
C ILE A 84 1.83 -6.27 1.94
N VAL A 85 2.91 -6.62 1.26
CA VAL A 85 3.63 -5.73 0.35
C VAL A 85 4.00 -6.49 -0.91
N GLY A 86 3.71 -5.87 -2.04
CA GLY A 86 4.07 -6.34 -3.36
C GLY A 86 4.75 -5.23 -4.15
N PHE A 87 5.93 -5.52 -4.70
CA PHE A 87 6.58 -4.67 -5.67
C PHE A 87 6.76 -5.44 -6.98
N LEU A 88 5.99 -5.07 -7.99
CA LEU A 88 6.11 -5.60 -9.35
C LEU A 88 7.14 -4.76 -10.10
N TYR A 89 8.12 -5.41 -10.71
CA TYR A 89 9.10 -4.80 -11.59
C TYR A 89 9.31 -5.68 -12.82
N GLY A 90 8.83 -5.21 -13.97
CA GLY A 90 8.71 -6.02 -15.18
C GLY A 90 7.75 -7.19 -14.93
N GLU A 91 8.27 -8.41 -15.06
CA GLU A 91 7.51 -9.65 -14.85
C GLU A 91 7.68 -10.23 -13.43
N ARG A 92 8.53 -9.61 -12.60
CA ARG A 92 8.89 -10.16 -11.29
C ARG A 92 8.15 -9.46 -10.16
N LEU A 93 7.44 -10.24 -9.35
CA LEU A 93 6.82 -9.79 -8.11
C LEU A 93 7.71 -10.09 -6.89
N TYR A 94 8.19 -9.03 -6.27
CA TYR A 94 8.89 -9.07 -4.98
C TYR A 94 7.85 -8.97 -3.85
N ARG A 95 7.88 -9.94 -2.93
CA ARG A 95 6.86 -10.09 -1.88
C ARG A 95 7.47 -9.93 -0.50
N PHE A 96 6.83 -9.12 0.32
CA PHE A 96 7.18 -8.96 1.73
C PHE A 96 5.88 -9.02 2.53
N ALA A 97 5.75 -10.04 3.38
CA ALA A 97 4.56 -10.18 4.20
C ALA A 97 4.87 -10.85 5.52
N THR A 98 4.06 -10.58 6.53
CA THR A 98 4.18 -11.20 7.86
C THR A 98 4.17 -12.73 7.75
N TYR A 99 3.31 -13.29 6.89
CA TYR A 99 3.20 -14.76 6.72
C TYR A 99 4.40 -15.40 6.01
N THR A 100 5.24 -14.64 5.30
CA THR A 100 6.51 -15.16 4.72
C THR A 100 7.67 -15.01 5.71
N GLY A 101 7.44 -14.40 6.87
CA GLY A 101 8.46 -14.10 7.86
C GLY A 101 9.39 -12.96 7.45
N ALA A 102 8.93 -12.07 6.56
CA ALA A 102 9.60 -10.81 6.28
C ALA A 102 9.62 -9.92 7.54
N GLN A 103 10.46 -8.89 7.51
CA GLN A 103 10.53 -7.88 8.56
C GLN A 103 10.26 -6.50 7.99
N MET A 104 9.77 -5.60 8.83
CA MET A 104 9.49 -4.21 8.46
C MET A 104 10.14 -3.20 9.43
N LYS A 105 10.25 -1.97 8.96
CA LYS A 105 10.38 -0.73 9.73
C LYS A 105 9.36 0.28 9.20
N ALA A 106 8.92 1.17 10.08
CA ALA A 106 8.06 2.28 9.70
C ALA A 106 8.38 3.49 10.57
N SER A 107 8.49 4.66 9.95
CA SER A 107 8.54 5.94 10.66
C SER A 107 7.72 6.96 9.89
N VAL A 108 7.28 8.00 10.60
CA VAL A 108 6.58 9.14 10.03
C VAL A 108 7.28 10.39 10.54
N SER A 109 7.63 11.28 9.62
CA SER A 109 8.20 12.59 9.92
C SER A 109 7.47 13.61 9.08
N ASP A 110 6.93 14.66 9.72
CA ASP A 110 6.10 15.67 9.07
C ASP A 110 4.94 15.02 8.28
N ASN A 111 4.90 15.22 6.96
CA ASN A 111 3.93 14.64 6.04
C ASN A 111 4.52 13.48 5.22
N THR A 112 5.58 12.85 5.70
CA THR A 112 6.31 11.82 4.98
C THR A 112 6.31 10.50 5.77
N VAL A 113 5.90 9.43 5.09
CA VAL A 113 5.93 8.07 5.61
C VAL A 113 7.13 7.34 5.03
N HIS A 114 7.95 6.75 5.90
CA HIS A 114 9.06 5.89 5.51
C HIS A 114 8.73 4.45 5.90
N LEU A 115 8.73 3.56 4.91
CA LEU A 115 8.54 2.13 5.11
C LEU A 115 9.76 1.39 4.55
N ALA A 116 10.22 0.38 5.28
CA ALA A 116 11.24 -0.52 4.76
C ALA A 116 10.85 -1.97 5.06
N PHE A 117 11.07 -2.86 4.11
CA PHE A 117 10.74 -4.27 4.21
C PHE A 117 11.93 -5.11 3.76
N LYS A 118 12.20 -6.22 4.45
CA LYS A 118 13.22 -7.19 4.02
C LYS A 118 12.74 -8.62 4.19
N ASN A 119 13.10 -9.49 3.27
CA ASN A 119 12.74 -10.90 3.33
C ASN A 119 13.96 -11.79 3.61
N LYS A 120 13.72 -13.09 3.82
CA LYS A 120 14.79 -14.07 4.13
C LYS A 120 15.72 -14.35 2.94
N ALA A 121 15.33 -13.98 1.73
CA ALA A 121 16.14 -14.15 0.53
C ALA A 121 17.18 -13.03 0.36
N GLY A 122 17.27 -12.07 1.29
CA GLY A 122 18.21 -10.95 1.22
C GLY A 122 17.71 -9.74 0.42
N GLN A 123 16.44 -9.75 0.00
CA GLN A 123 15.84 -8.64 -0.73
C GLN A 123 15.33 -7.59 0.24
N ARG A 124 15.42 -6.32 -0.14
CA ARG A 124 14.96 -5.17 0.65
C ARG A 124 14.24 -4.17 -0.25
N LEU A 125 13.07 -3.72 0.18
CA LEU A 125 12.29 -2.66 -0.44
C LEU A 125 12.19 -1.48 0.52
N GLU A 126 12.48 -0.29 0.03
CA GLU A 126 12.32 0.97 0.76
C GLU A 126 11.35 1.85 0.01
N ILE A 127 10.44 2.47 0.76
CA ILE A 127 9.38 3.33 0.26
C ILE A 127 9.38 4.61 1.09
N THR A 128 9.49 5.76 0.44
CA THR A 128 9.23 7.07 1.03
C THR A 128 8.00 7.65 0.34
N ALA A 129 6.89 7.77 1.06
CA ALA A 129 5.65 8.32 0.55
C ALA A 129 5.43 9.72 1.13
N HIS A 130 5.35 10.72 0.25
CA HIS A 130 5.09 12.11 0.60
C HIS A 130 3.61 12.39 0.45
N GLN A 131 2.95 12.69 1.56
CA GLN A 131 1.53 12.97 1.60
C GLN A 131 1.24 14.29 0.88
N ALA A 132 0.29 14.23 -0.05
CA ALA A 132 -0.32 15.40 -0.66
C ALA A 132 -1.73 15.58 -0.11
N GLU A 133 -2.40 16.67 -0.50
CA GLU A 133 -3.81 16.87 -0.17
C GLU A 133 -4.64 15.64 -0.55
N GLY A 134 -5.47 15.19 0.37
CA GLY A 134 -6.36 14.04 0.22
C GLY A 134 -7.82 14.44 0.37
N SER A 135 -8.71 13.47 0.18
CA SER A 135 -10.15 13.62 0.39
C SER A 135 -10.63 12.66 1.47
N ASP A 136 -11.63 13.10 2.25
CA ASP A 136 -12.28 12.26 3.23
C ASP A 136 -13.15 11.21 2.53
N LEU A 137 -12.83 9.94 2.72
CA LEU A 137 -13.64 8.80 2.30
C LEU A 137 -14.31 8.13 3.49
N ARG A 138 -15.48 7.56 3.25
CA ARG A 138 -16.19 6.75 4.26
C ARG A 138 -15.56 5.36 4.34
N SER A 139 -15.33 4.86 5.54
CA SER A 139 -14.78 3.52 5.78
C SER A 139 -15.68 2.67 6.71
N PRO A 140 -15.60 1.33 6.65
CA PRO A 140 -16.39 0.45 7.51
C PRO A 140 -15.93 0.48 8.98
N LEU A 141 -16.85 0.77 9.89
CA LEU A 141 -16.72 0.58 11.34
C LEU A 141 -17.86 -0.32 11.82
N SER A 142 -17.52 -1.51 12.32
CA SER A 142 -18.49 -2.48 12.85
C SER A 142 -19.64 -2.79 11.88
N GLY A 143 -19.32 -2.96 10.60
CA GLY A 143 -20.29 -3.26 9.54
C GLY A 143 -21.05 -2.05 8.97
N ASN A 144 -20.82 -0.82 9.45
CA ASN A 144 -21.45 0.40 8.92
C ASN A 144 -20.41 1.32 8.28
N MET A 145 -20.77 2.03 7.20
CA MET A 145 -19.91 3.00 6.51
C MET A 145 -19.86 4.36 7.25
N THR A 146 -19.44 4.35 8.51
CA THR A 146 -19.40 5.53 9.40
C THR A 146 -17.99 6.01 9.72
N GLY A 147 -16.96 5.24 9.40
CA GLY A 147 -15.57 5.65 9.55
C GLY A 147 -15.18 6.73 8.55
N LYS A 148 -14.06 7.39 8.82
CA LYS A 148 -13.41 8.31 7.89
C LYS A 148 -11.96 7.89 7.69
N VAL A 149 -11.50 7.96 6.45
CA VAL A 149 -10.08 7.87 6.10
C VAL A 149 -9.76 9.02 5.17
N ASN A 150 -8.59 9.64 5.37
CA ASN A 150 -8.09 10.61 4.42
C ASN A 150 -7.21 9.86 3.41
N GLU A 151 -7.67 9.78 2.17
CA GLU A 151 -6.91 9.18 1.07
C GLU A 151 -6.39 10.28 0.15
N SER A 152 -5.09 10.30 -0.10
CA SER A 152 -4.50 11.11 -1.16
C SER A 152 -4.27 10.26 -2.40
N MET A 153 -4.78 10.72 -3.54
CA MET A 153 -4.47 10.18 -4.88
C MET A 153 -3.44 11.04 -5.62
N LYS A 154 -2.79 11.97 -4.91
CA LYS A 154 -1.80 12.91 -5.44
C LYS A 154 -0.45 12.76 -4.75
N ALA A 155 -0.28 11.74 -3.91
CA ALA A 155 0.97 11.52 -3.20
C ALA A 155 2.11 11.19 -4.18
N LEU A 156 3.33 11.44 -3.72
CA LEU A 156 4.55 11.01 -4.40
C LEU A 156 5.13 9.81 -3.65
N GLN A 157 5.59 8.81 -4.37
CA GLN A 157 6.18 7.61 -3.78
C GLN A 157 7.57 7.35 -4.37
N GLU A 158 8.61 7.54 -3.57
CA GLU A 158 9.96 7.10 -3.93
C GLU A 158 10.15 5.66 -3.49
N VAL A 159 10.72 4.83 -4.38
CA VAL A 159 10.95 3.41 -4.12
C VAL A 159 12.37 3.04 -4.48
N ALA A 160 13.03 2.29 -3.60
CA ALA A 160 14.30 1.63 -3.88
C ALA A 160 14.22 0.13 -3.55
N LEU A 161 14.56 -0.71 -4.52
CA LEU A 161 14.60 -2.17 -4.40
C LEU A 161 16.04 -2.65 -4.45
N TYR A 162 16.41 -3.50 -3.51
CA TYR A 162 17.72 -4.11 -3.38
C TYR A 162 17.63 -5.64 -3.37
N ASP A 163 18.66 -6.29 -3.93
CA ASP A 163 18.95 -7.72 -3.78
C ASP A 163 20.34 -7.87 -3.16
N GLY A 164 20.39 -8.20 -1.87
CA GLY A 164 21.59 -8.03 -1.05
C GLY A 164 22.00 -6.55 -0.97
N ASN A 165 23.23 -6.26 -1.41
CA ASN A 165 23.76 -4.89 -1.49
C ASN A 165 23.56 -4.25 -2.86
N ASN A 166 23.03 -4.97 -3.84
CA ASN A 166 22.88 -4.47 -5.19
C ASN A 166 21.55 -3.71 -5.34
N LEU A 167 21.59 -2.50 -5.87
CA LEU A 167 20.39 -1.72 -6.20
C LEU A 167 19.81 -2.27 -7.51
N VAL A 168 18.62 -2.87 -7.43
CA VAL A 168 17.90 -3.43 -8.58
C VAL A 168 17.08 -2.36 -9.29
N TYR A 169 16.43 -1.48 -8.52
CA TYR A 169 15.60 -0.42 -9.05
C TYR A 169 15.54 0.76 -8.08
N SER A 170 15.48 1.98 -8.61
CA SER A 170 15.12 3.19 -7.88
C SER A 170 14.26 4.08 -8.77
N GLY A 171 13.21 4.67 -8.22
CA GLY A 171 12.36 5.59 -8.98
C GLY A 171 11.30 6.28 -8.16
N THR A 172 10.66 7.28 -8.77
CA THR A 172 9.59 8.08 -8.16
C THR A 172 8.29 7.84 -8.91
N GLY A 173 7.30 7.35 -8.19
CA GLY A 173 5.92 7.19 -8.63
C GLY A 173 5.11 8.45 -8.32
N ARG A 174 4.24 8.84 -9.26
CA ARG A 174 3.31 9.97 -9.13
C ARG A 174 1.88 9.47 -8.95
N ASN A 175 0.96 10.35 -8.56
CA ASN A 175 -0.45 10.00 -8.37
C ASN A 175 -0.63 8.75 -7.49
N ALA A 176 0.19 8.64 -6.44
CA ALA A 176 0.13 7.52 -5.54
C ALA A 176 -1.08 7.66 -4.60
N GLY A 177 -1.70 6.53 -4.31
CA GLY A 177 -2.58 6.35 -3.18
C GLY A 177 -1.77 6.38 -1.88
N LEU A 178 -2.25 7.10 -0.87
CA LEU A 178 -1.70 7.08 0.48
C LEU A 178 -2.81 7.31 1.49
N GLU A 179 -2.90 6.41 2.47
CA GLU A 179 -3.81 6.47 3.61
C GLU A 179 -3.05 6.28 4.92
N LEU A 180 -3.33 7.17 5.87
CA LEU A 180 -2.97 7.01 7.28
C LEU A 180 -4.25 7.07 8.10
N ALA A 181 -4.58 5.98 8.79
CA ALA A 181 -5.83 5.89 9.54
C ALA A 181 -5.61 5.39 10.97
N GLY A 182 -6.33 6.01 11.91
CA GLY A 182 -6.24 5.69 13.33
C GLY A 182 -4.90 6.12 13.96
N PRO A 183 -4.56 5.60 15.16
CA PRO A 183 -3.30 5.88 15.84
C PRO A 183 -2.12 5.15 15.16
N VAL A 184 -1.59 5.73 14.09
CA VAL A 184 -0.50 5.15 13.27
C VAL A 184 0.82 5.05 14.02
N GLU A 185 0.99 5.78 15.12
CA GLU A 185 2.17 5.73 15.99
C GLU A 185 2.39 4.31 16.54
N LEU A 186 1.32 3.53 16.67
CA LEU A 186 1.38 2.13 17.10
C LEU A 186 2.08 1.22 16.07
N LEU A 187 2.12 1.63 14.80
CA LEU A 187 2.70 0.87 13.69
C LEU A 187 4.21 1.13 13.53
N LEU A 188 4.72 2.22 14.09
CA LEU A 188 6.08 2.69 13.88
C LEU A 188 7.11 1.79 14.59
N SER A 189 8.30 1.70 14.00
CA SER A 189 9.44 0.98 14.56
C SER A 189 10.75 1.35 13.88
N GLU A 190 11.71 1.81 14.69
CA GLU A 190 13.10 2.06 14.28
C GLU A 190 13.91 0.76 14.11
N HIS A 191 13.43 -0.34 14.68
CA HIS A 191 14.06 -1.66 14.64
C HIS A 191 13.29 -2.60 13.71
N TRP A 192 14.02 -3.54 13.10
CA TRP A 192 13.41 -4.55 12.24
C TRP A 192 12.49 -5.47 13.08
N ARG A 193 11.19 -5.37 12.85
CA ARG A 193 10.17 -6.19 13.50
C ARG A 193 9.55 -7.17 12.53
N ARG A 194 9.04 -8.29 13.04
CA ARG A 194 8.17 -9.21 12.29
C ARG A 194 6.72 -8.80 12.44
#